data_AF-B7G870-F1
#
_entry.id   AF-B7G870-F1
#
_cell.length_a   1.000
_cell.length_b   1.000
_cell.length_c   1.000
_cell.angle_alpha   90.00
_cell.angle_beta   90.00
_cell.angle_gamma   90.00
#
_symmetry.space_group_name_H-M   'P 1'
#
loop_
_entity.id
_entity.type
_entity.pdbx_description
1 polymer ?
#
loop_
_entity_poly.entity_id
_entity_poly.type
_entity_poly.pdbx_seq_one_letter_code
_entity_poly.pdbx_strand_id
1 'polypeptide(L)'
;MPINQTVTTTEFARVGTDEPHKSRRKEILTKYPEIKELYGPDIRLLPSILAIAAAQLCLCVYSTQLVWYKWIVLAYSAGGTLTHWLSLGNHELAHNLCFKTTRYNEVLGMIANCAQGLPSFVTFRKYHLDHHYFQGIDEKDVDVPTEWEGKIFNTTFRKIIWVFLQPLFYAIRPLVVRPKPPTIHEAINAATTIGFDLFLWYQYGLKALLFNLCSTLLGMGLHPVAGHFIAEHYTLATGQETYSYYGPLNLVTFNVGYHNEHHDFPRVSGFRLPQVKAIAPEFYDNLHSYESWTGVIYDYIVRPDIGPFSRVKRPDPTANR
;
A
#
# COMPACT_ATOMS: atom_id res chain seq x y z
N MET A 1 -13.51 -25.24 -6.29
CA MET A 1 -12.09 -25.24 -5.88
C MET A 1 -11.91 -26.01 -4.59
N PRO A 2 -10.85 -26.81 -4.43
CA PRO A 2 -10.58 -27.47 -3.16
C PRO A 2 -10.13 -26.42 -2.13
N ILE A 3 -10.96 -26.15 -1.13
CA ILE A 3 -10.67 -25.18 -0.05
C ILE A 3 -9.37 -25.54 0.71
N ASN A 4 -8.95 -26.81 0.66
CA ASN A 4 -7.75 -27.34 1.29
C ASN A 4 -6.58 -27.61 0.33
N GLN A 5 -6.60 -27.07 -0.90
CA GLN A 5 -5.45 -27.20 -1.81
C GLN A 5 -4.23 -26.54 -1.19
N THR A 6 -3.15 -27.31 -1.04
CA THR A 6 -1.89 -26.86 -0.44
C THR A 6 -1.05 -26.08 -1.45
N VAL A 7 -0.36 -25.05 -0.95
CA VAL A 7 0.60 -24.26 -1.73
C VAL A 7 1.87 -25.10 -1.98
N THR A 8 2.32 -25.18 -3.23
CA THR A 8 3.51 -25.94 -3.64
C THR A 8 4.80 -25.17 -3.42
N THR A 9 4.75 -23.84 -3.39
CA THR A 9 5.90 -22.97 -3.10
C THR A 9 6.11 -22.86 -1.59
N THR A 10 7.18 -23.49 -1.08
CA THR A 10 7.42 -23.63 0.36
C THR A 10 8.61 -22.83 0.89
N GLU A 11 9.27 -22.07 0.03
CA GLU A 11 10.41 -21.23 0.39
C GLU A 11 10.48 -19.98 -0.51
N PHE A 12 11.18 -18.94 -0.04
CA PHE A 12 11.39 -17.71 -0.81
C PHE A 12 12.36 -17.94 -1.97
N ALA A 13 12.10 -17.29 -3.10
CA ALA A 13 13.08 -17.21 -4.18
C ALA A 13 14.26 -16.35 -3.71
N ARG A 14 15.47 -16.91 -3.72
CA ARG A 14 16.70 -16.20 -3.34
C ARG A 14 17.50 -15.78 -4.57
N VAL A 15 17.84 -14.51 -4.67
CA VAL A 15 18.64 -13.96 -5.77
C VAL A 15 19.91 -13.28 -5.27
N GLY A 16 20.96 -13.33 -6.09
CA GLY A 16 22.24 -12.65 -5.84
C GLY A 16 22.36 -11.27 -6.51
N THR A 17 21.32 -10.82 -7.21
CA THR A 17 21.28 -9.54 -7.91
C THR A 17 20.65 -8.45 -7.04
N ASP A 18 21.06 -7.20 -7.28
CA ASP A 18 20.40 -6.02 -6.72
C ASP A 18 18.94 -5.91 -7.21
N GLU A 19 18.16 -5.04 -6.56
CA GLU A 19 16.83 -4.65 -7.02
C GLU A 19 16.91 -3.92 -8.39
N PRO A 20 15.89 -4.06 -9.27
CA PRO A 20 15.99 -3.63 -10.67
C PRO A 20 15.85 -2.12 -10.87
N HIS A 21 15.37 -1.37 -9.88
CA HIS A 21 14.95 0.01 -10.04
C HIS A 21 16.13 0.98 -10.07
N LYS A 22 17.17 0.75 -9.28
CA LYS A 22 18.36 1.64 -9.30
C LYS A 22 19.10 1.59 -10.63
N SER A 23 19.30 0.41 -11.21
CA SER A 23 19.94 0.26 -12.53
C SER A 23 19.05 0.84 -13.62
N ARG A 24 17.77 0.44 -13.67
CA ARG A 24 16.80 0.93 -14.66
C ARG A 24 16.62 2.45 -14.61
N ARG A 25 16.47 3.05 -13.41
CA ARG A 25 16.46 4.51 -13.23
C ARG A 25 17.69 5.18 -13.85
N LYS A 26 18.90 4.62 -13.63
CA LYS A 26 20.14 5.20 -14.17
C LYS A 26 20.16 5.17 -15.69
N GLU A 27 19.73 4.06 -16.29
CA GLU A 27 19.65 3.91 -17.75
C GLU A 27 18.62 4.88 -18.35
N ILE A 28 17.42 4.92 -17.77
CA ILE A 28 16.35 5.83 -18.19
C ILE A 28 16.83 7.28 -18.11
N LEU A 29 17.42 7.72 -17.00
CA LEU A 29 17.89 9.11 -16.85
C LEU A 29 19.07 9.47 -17.75
N THR A 30 19.78 8.48 -18.27
CA THR A 30 20.85 8.70 -19.26
C THR A 30 20.23 8.98 -20.63
N LYS A 31 19.15 8.28 -20.97
CA LYS A 31 18.45 8.41 -22.27
C LYS A 31 17.43 9.55 -22.29
N TYR A 32 16.70 9.72 -21.19
CA TYR A 32 15.58 10.65 -21.02
C TYR A 32 15.78 11.52 -19.76
N PRO A 33 16.76 12.45 -19.77
CA PRO A 33 17.02 13.33 -18.63
C PRO A 33 15.83 14.24 -18.27
N GLU A 34 14.91 14.50 -19.20
CA GLU A 34 13.69 15.30 -19.03
C GLU A 34 12.73 14.74 -17.96
N ILE A 35 12.81 13.45 -17.61
CA ILE A 35 12.03 12.88 -16.50
C ILE A 35 12.30 13.61 -15.17
N LYS A 36 13.48 14.23 -15.02
CA LYS A 36 13.79 15.05 -13.83
C LYS A 36 12.89 16.27 -13.68
N GLU A 37 12.27 16.76 -14.76
CA GLU A 37 11.28 17.85 -14.72
C GLU A 37 9.99 17.42 -14.02
N LEU A 38 9.72 16.11 -13.96
CA LEU A 38 8.59 15.53 -13.25
C LEU A 38 8.83 15.38 -11.74
N TYR A 39 10.03 15.69 -11.25
CA TYR A 39 10.35 15.53 -9.83
C TYR A 39 9.74 16.62 -8.95
N GLY A 40 9.53 16.27 -7.69
CA GLY A 40 9.21 17.21 -6.62
C GLY A 40 7.72 17.26 -6.31
N PRO A 41 7.30 18.18 -5.43
CA PRO A 41 5.94 18.18 -4.92
C PRO A 41 4.89 18.55 -5.97
N ASP A 42 3.69 18.04 -5.76
CA ASP A 42 2.48 18.24 -6.55
C ASP A 42 1.34 18.69 -5.63
N ILE A 43 1.01 19.98 -5.71
CA ILE A 43 0.02 20.58 -4.82
C ILE A 43 -1.40 20.03 -5.05
N ARG A 44 -1.65 19.32 -6.17
CA ARG A 44 -2.96 18.68 -6.44
C ARG A 44 -3.32 17.62 -5.40
N LEU A 45 -2.32 17.05 -4.71
CA LEU A 45 -2.54 16.11 -3.60
C LEU A 45 -3.29 16.74 -2.43
N LEU A 46 -3.02 18.02 -2.11
CA LEU A 46 -3.65 18.71 -0.98
C LEU A 46 -5.19 18.76 -1.10
N PRO A 47 -5.79 19.41 -2.13
CA PRO A 47 -7.23 19.47 -2.26
C PRO A 47 -7.84 18.07 -2.48
N SER A 48 -7.13 17.15 -3.13
CA SER A 48 -7.62 15.78 -3.34
C SER A 48 -7.78 15.02 -2.03
N ILE A 49 -6.73 14.98 -1.20
CA ILE A 49 -6.74 14.29 0.11
C ILE A 49 -7.78 14.92 1.04
N LEU A 50 -7.85 16.25 1.09
CA LEU A 50 -8.86 16.94 1.91
C LEU A 50 -10.29 16.66 1.42
N ALA A 51 -10.53 16.63 0.12
CA ALA A 51 -11.85 16.32 -0.44
C ALA A 51 -12.27 14.87 -0.15
N ILE A 52 -11.35 13.90 -0.29
CA ILE A 52 -11.61 12.50 0.02
C ILE A 52 -11.87 12.32 1.52
N ALA A 53 -11.07 12.97 2.37
CA ALA A 53 -11.25 12.95 3.82
C ALA A 53 -12.60 13.54 4.23
N ALA A 54 -12.98 14.70 3.67
CA ALA A 54 -14.28 15.30 3.90
C ALA A 54 -15.42 14.39 3.43
N ALA A 55 -15.31 13.79 2.24
CA ALA A 55 -16.31 12.86 1.71
C ALA A 55 -16.49 11.64 2.63
N GLN A 56 -15.39 11.05 3.11
CA GLN A 56 -15.43 9.93 4.04
C GLN A 56 -16.09 10.32 5.37
N LEU A 57 -15.77 11.47 5.94
CA LEU A 57 -16.39 11.96 7.17
C LEU A 57 -17.89 12.26 6.98
N CYS A 58 -18.30 12.79 5.82
CA CYS A 58 -19.72 12.94 5.48
C CYS A 58 -20.42 11.58 5.41
N LEU A 59 -19.79 10.56 4.83
CA LEU A 59 -20.32 9.19 4.83
C LEU A 59 -20.42 8.62 6.25
N CYS A 60 -19.45 8.88 7.13
CA CYS A 60 -19.52 8.47 8.54
C CYS A 60 -20.79 9.00 9.21
N VAL A 61 -21.08 10.30 9.06
CA VAL A 61 -22.28 10.93 9.65
C VAL A 61 -23.55 10.38 9.00
N TYR A 62 -23.60 10.28 7.68
CA TYR A 62 -24.76 9.73 6.95
C TYR A 62 -25.05 8.27 7.35
N SER A 63 -24.01 7.45 7.53
CA SER A 63 -24.13 6.04 7.87
C SER A 63 -24.91 5.79 9.17
N THR A 64 -24.95 6.77 10.07
CA THR A 64 -25.69 6.67 11.35
C THR A 64 -27.17 6.37 11.13
N GLN A 65 -27.74 6.82 10.01
CA GLN A 65 -29.15 6.65 9.65
C GLN A 65 -29.45 5.28 8.99
N LEU A 66 -28.42 4.51 8.63
CA LEU A 66 -28.58 3.29 7.84
C LEU A 66 -28.74 2.04 8.71
N VAL A 67 -29.68 1.16 8.40
CA VAL A 67 -29.69 -0.20 9.00
C VAL A 67 -28.40 -0.96 8.69
N TRP A 68 -28.00 -1.89 9.56
CA TRP A 68 -26.67 -2.53 9.55
C TRP A 68 -26.25 -3.15 8.21
N TYR A 69 -27.15 -3.81 7.47
CA TYR A 69 -26.75 -4.39 6.18
C TYR A 69 -26.40 -3.31 5.14
N LYS A 70 -27.17 -2.20 5.07
CA LYS A 70 -26.86 -1.05 4.20
C LYS A 70 -25.57 -0.39 4.64
N TRP A 71 -25.36 -0.31 5.96
CA TRP A 71 -24.14 0.22 6.56
C TRP A 71 -22.91 -0.57 6.15
N ILE A 72 -22.95 -1.91 6.22
CA ILE A 72 -21.81 -2.77 5.86
C ILE A 72 -21.52 -2.67 4.35
N VAL A 73 -22.56 -2.67 3.51
CA VAL A 73 -22.40 -2.51 2.06
C VAL A 73 -21.76 -1.16 1.73
N LEU A 74 -22.21 -0.07 2.37
CA LEU A 74 -21.64 1.25 2.17
C LEU A 74 -20.19 1.34 2.70
N ALA A 75 -19.91 0.74 3.86
CA ALA A 75 -18.59 0.70 4.46
C ALA A 75 -17.60 -0.10 3.60
N TYR A 76 -18.03 -1.20 2.99
CA TYR A 76 -17.19 -1.96 2.06
C TYR A 76 -16.93 -1.20 0.76
N SER A 77 -18.00 -0.72 0.12
CA SER A 77 -17.93 -0.13 -1.23
C SER A 77 -17.33 1.28 -1.21
N ALA A 78 -18.11 2.29 -0.83
CA ALA A 78 -17.69 3.69 -0.85
C ALA A 78 -16.67 3.98 0.27
N GLY A 79 -16.97 3.54 1.50
CA GLY A 79 -16.09 3.77 2.65
C GLY A 79 -14.71 3.14 2.44
N GLY A 80 -14.68 1.85 2.12
CA GLY A 80 -13.45 1.10 1.87
C GLY A 80 -12.62 1.71 0.74
N THR A 81 -13.26 2.09 -0.36
CA THR A 81 -12.57 2.78 -1.46
C THR A 81 -11.99 4.13 -1.02
N LEU A 82 -12.75 5.00 -0.35
CA LEU A 82 -12.26 6.32 0.07
C LEU A 82 -11.14 6.22 1.11
N THR A 83 -11.29 5.37 2.11
CA THR A 83 -10.25 5.15 3.13
C THR A 83 -8.98 4.54 2.56
N HIS A 84 -9.09 3.64 1.58
CA HIS A 84 -7.93 3.11 0.87
C HIS A 84 -7.29 4.15 -0.05
N TRP A 85 -8.09 5.00 -0.71
CA TRP A 85 -7.59 6.13 -1.47
C TRP A 85 -6.79 7.10 -0.57
N LEU A 86 -7.24 7.33 0.66
CA LEU A 86 -6.48 8.06 1.69
C LEU A 86 -5.20 7.34 2.10
N SER A 87 -5.18 5.99 2.18
CA SER A 87 -3.94 5.23 2.42
C SER A 87 -2.91 5.47 1.32
N LEU A 88 -3.35 5.61 0.08
CA LEU A 88 -2.46 5.95 -1.03
C LEU A 88 -2.12 7.44 -1.12
N GLY A 89 -2.98 8.31 -0.56
CA GLY A 89 -2.58 9.69 -0.26
C GLY A 89 -1.44 9.71 0.76
N ASN A 90 -1.56 8.94 1.84
CA ASN A 90 -0.51 8.73 2.84
C ASN A 90 0.78 8.14 2.23
N HIS A 91 0.65 7.25 1.25
CA HIS A 91 1.78 6.79 0.43
C HIS A 91 2.52 7.95 -0.27
N GLU A 92 1.80 8.82 -0.99
CA GLU A 92 2.40 9.99 -1.65
C GLU A 92 3.07 10.95 -0.63
N LEU A 93 2.43 11.16 0.52
CA LEU A 93 2.93 12.03 1.59
C LEU A 93 4.18 11.48 2.27
N ALA A 94 4.35 10.16 2.34
CA ALA A 94 5.56 9.54 2.88
C ALA A 94 6.81 9.92 2.06
N HIS A 95 6.64 10.13 0.76
CA HIS A 95 7.66 10.58 -0.18
C HIS A 95 7.81 12.11 -0.26
N ASN A 96 7.10 12.87 0.59
CA ASN A 96 7.03 14.33 0.56
C ASN A 96 6.52 14.89 -0.79
N LEU A 97 5.58 14.21 -1.42
CA LEU A 97 5.11 14.58 -2.75
C LEU A 97 4.03 15.67 -2.73
N CYS A 98 3.47 16.07 -1.58
CA CYS A 98 2.56 17.22 -1.54
C CYS A 98 3.27 18.54 -1.23
N PHE A 99 4.23 18.52 -0.29
CA PHE A 99 5.00 19.71 0.10
C PHE A 99 6.50 19.43 0.17
N LYS A 100 7.33 20.44 -0.10
CA LYS A 100 8.80 20.34 0.11
C LYS A 100 9.16 20.07 1.58
N THR A 101 8.39 20.66 2.50
CA THR A 101 8.63 20.55 3.94
C THR A 101 7.99 19.28 4.49
N THR A 102 8.81 18.37 5.05
CA THR A 102 8.35 17.09 5.63
C THR A 102 7.19 17.26 6.61
N ARG A 103 7.30 18.21 7.55
CA ARG A 103 6.28 18.43 8.59
C ARG A 103 4.88 18.74 8.04
N TYR A 104 4.78 19.40 6.88
CA TYR A 104 3.47 19.71 6.29
C TYR A 104 2.82 18.47 5.69
N ASN A 105 3.62 17.56 5.11
CA ASN A 105 3.11 16.25 4.68
C ASN A 105 2.71 15.40 5.89
N GLU A 106 3.44 15.49 7.00
CA GLU A 106 3.07 14.77 8.23
C GLU A 106 1.73 15.23 8.80
N VAL A 107 1.51 16.54 8.90
CA VAL A 107 0.22 17.09 9.36
C VAL A 107 -0.92 16.66 8.43
N LEU A 108 -0.74 16.76 7.11
CA LEU A 108 -1.77 16.32 6.17
C LEU A 108 -2.03 14.80 6.27
N GLY A 109 -0.99 14.01 6.50
CA GLY A 109 -1.11 12.58 6.74
C GLY A 109 -1.92 12.30 8.01
N MET A 110 -1.62 12.98 9.12
CA MET A 110 -2.41 12.86 10.36
C MET A 110 -3.88 13.23 10.15
N ILE A 111 -4.18 14.25 9.35
CA ILE A 111 -5.56 14.62 8.97
C ILE A 111 -6.23 13.48 8.19
N ALA A 112 -5.54 12.84 7.24
CA ALA A 112 -6.05 11.68 6.55
C ALA A 112 -6.33 10.52 7.51
N ASN A 113 -5.50 10.33 8.55
CA ASN A 113 -5.70 9.28 9.56
C ASN A 113 -6.95 9.52 10.40
N CYS A 114 -7.33 10.77 10.68
CA CYS A 114 -8.63 11.09 11.28
C CYS A 114 -9.81 10.61 10.41
N ALA A 115 -9.69 10.67 9.09
CA ALA A 115 -10.68 10.13 8.14
C ALA A 115 -10.48 8.62 7.85
N GLN A 116 -9.58 7.94 8.56
CA GLN A 116 -9.40 6.49 8.50
C GLN A 116 -9.66 5.81 9.86
N GLY A 117 -9.57 6.57 10.97
CA GLY A 117 -9.75 6.09 12.34
C GLY A 117 -8.55 5.31 12.89
N LEU A 118 -7.39 5.32 12.23
CA LEU A 118 -6.20 4.59 12.67
C LEU A 118 -4.95 5.46 12.55
N PRO A 119 -4.11 5.61 13.58
CA PRO A 119 -2.92 6.47 13.55
C PRO A 119 -1.71 5.79 12.88
N SER A 120 -1.85 5.44 11.62
CA SER A 120 -0.88 4.65 10.84
C SER A 120 0.23 5.46 10.16
N PHE A 121 -0.03 6.69 9.67
CA PHE A 121 0.84 7.36 8.69
C PHE A 121 2.31 7.51 9.08
N VAL A 122 2.60 8.00 10.30
CA VAL A 122 3.99 8.30 10.69
C VAL A 122 4.83 7.02 10.75
N THR A 123 4.27 5.95 11.33
CA THR A 123 4.91 4.64 11.38
C THR A 123 5.00 4.03 9.99
N PHE A 124 3.93 4.08 9.20
CA PHE A 124 3.92 3.62 7.80
C PHE A 124 5.05 4.26 7.00
N ARG A 125 5.19 5.59 7.03
CA ARG A 125 6.27 6.32 6.34
C ARG A 125 7.65 5.77 6.68
N LYS A 126 7.91 5.49 7.96
CA LYS A 126 9.21 5.01 8.46
C LYS A 126 9.60 3.65 7.90
N TYR A 127 8.64 2.77 7.67
CA TYR A 127 8.89 1.42 7.14
C TYR A 127 8.76 1.38 5.61
N HIS A 128 7.86 2.18 5.04
CA HIS A 128 7.69 2.30 3.59
C HIS A 128 8.96 2.84 2.90
N LEU A 129 9.62 3.83 3.50
CA LEU A 129 10.90 4.34 2.97
C LEU A 129 12.02 3.28 3.06
N ASP A 130 12.01 2.43 4.09
CA ASP A 130 12.94 1.30 4.17
C ASP A 130 12.68 0.29 3.06
N HIS A 131 11.41 -0.02 2.78
CA HIS A 131 11.02 -0.93 1.70
C HIS A 131 11.57 -0.46 0.34
N HIS A 132 11.39 0.81 0.00
CA HIS A 132 11.96 1.37 -1.25
C HIS A 132 13.49 1.31 -1.31
N TYR A 133 14.18 1.42 -0.16
CA TYR A 133 15.63 1.46 -0.13
C TYR A 133 16.27 0.07 0.00
N PHE A 134 15.56 -0.88 0.61
CA PHE A 134 16.06 -2.22 0.95
C PHE A 134 15.21 -3.34 0.35
N GLN A 135 14.48 -3.10 -0.74
CA GLN A 135 13.52 -4.04 -1.33
C GLN A 135 14.03 -5.49 -1.41
N GLY A 136 13.34 -6.40 -0.73
CA GLY A 136 13.68 -7.83 -0.67
C GLY A 136 14.90 -8.18 0.17
N ILE A 137 15.60 -7.24 0.81
CA ILE A 137 16.69 -7.56 1.74
C ILE A 137 16.11 -8.11 3.03
N ASP A 138 16.57 -9.30 3.42
CA ASP A 138 16.05 -10.03 4.58
C ASP A 138 16.11 -9.18 5.85
N GLU A 139 15.05 -9.26 6.67
CA GLU A 139 14.83 -8.49 7.91
C GLU A 139 14.82 -6.95 7.78
N LYS A 140 15.25 -6.38 6.65
CA LYS A 140 15.21 -4.93 6.39
C LYS A 140 13.92 -4.50 5.72
N ASP A 141 13.48 -5.25 4.72
CA ASP A 141 12.21 -5.05 4.05
C ASP A 141 11.08 -5.80 4.76
N VAL A 142 10.39 -5.09 5.64
CA VAL A 142 9.27 -5.62 6.43
C VAL A 142 7.99 -5.81 5.62
N ASP A 143 7.98 -5.44 4.35
CA ASP A 143 6.87 -5.76 3.44
C ASP A 143 6.86 -7.25 3.06
N VAL A 144 8.02 -7.91 3.11
CA VAL A 144 8.15 -9.36 2.83
C VAL A 144 7.59 -10.18 4.00
N PRO A 145 6.74 -11.19 3.76
CA PRO A 145 6.29 -12.11 4.79
C PRO A 145 7.45 -12.85 5.49
N THR A 146 7.20 -13.25 6.73
CA THR A 146 8.05 -14.15 7.50
C THR A 146 7.90 -15.60 7.05
N GLU A 147 8.86 -16.45 7.41
CA GLU A 147 8.71 -17.90 7.17
C GLU A 147 7.52 -18.51 7.91
N TRP A 148 7.21 -18.02 9.11
CA TRP A 148 6.08 -18.48 9.90
C TRP A 148 4.76 -18.20 9.17
N GLU A 149 4.60 -16.98 8.63
CA GLU A 149 3.44 -16.62 7.81
C GLU A 149 3.34 -17.55 6.58
N GLY A 150 4.44 -17.81 5.87
CA GLY A 150 4.47 -18.74 4.74
C GLY A 150 4.08 -20.17 5.08
N LYS A 151 4.54 -20.70 6.23
CA LYS A 151 4.21 -22.06 6.69
C LYS A 151 2.76 -22.20 7.14
N ILE A 152 2.16 -21.14 7.68
CA ILE A 152 0.77 -21.17 8.14
C ILE A 152 -0.22 -20.95 6.99
N PHE A 153 -0.04 -19.90 6.20
CA PHE A 153 -1.01 -19.48 5.18
C PHE A 153 -0.78 -20.21 3.84
N ASN A 154 -0.74 -21.54 3.92
CA ASN A 154 -0.30 -22.44 2.86
C ASN A 154 -1.44 -23.29 2.25
N THR A 155 -2.71 -22.90 2.42
CA THR A 155 -3.85 -23.52 1.73
C THR A 155 -4.78 -22.47 1.16
N THR A 156 -5.63 -22.81 0.19
CA THR A 156 -6.64 -21.88 -0.37
C THR A 156 -7.46 -21.17 0.71
N PHE A 157 -8.00 -21.90 1.69
CA PHE A 157 -8.74 -21.30 2.81
C PHE A 157 -7.90 -20.31 3.60
N ARG A 158 -6.67 -20.69 3.96
CA ARG A 158 -5.80 -19.84 4.76
C ARG A 158 -5.31 -18.64 3.96
N LYS A 159 -5.17 -18.74 2.64
CA LYS A 159 -4.90 -17.59 1.77
C LYS A 159 -6.07 -16.60 1.73
N ILE A 160 -7.32 -17.04 1.85
CA ILE A 160 -8.46 -16.11 2.04
C ILE A 160 -8.30 -15.34 3.36
N ILE A 161 -7.97 -16.05 4.46
CA ILE A 161 -7.71 -15.43 5.76
C ILE A 161 -6.53 -14.46 5.66
N TRP A 162 -5.47 -14.82 4.94
CA TRP A 162 -4.30 -13.98 4.71
C TRP A 162 -4.67 -12.65 4.06
N VAL A 163 -5.41 -12.68 2.94
CA VAL A 163 -5.83 -11.46 2.25
C VAL A 163 -6.78 -10.64 3.11
N PHE A 164 -7.68 -11.28 3.85
CA PHE A 164 -8.58 -10.58 4.76
C PHE A 164 -7.84 -9.90 5.93
N LEU A 165 -6.82 -10.55 6.49
CA LEU A 165 -6.00 -10.05 7.59
C LEU A 165 -4.77 -9.25 7.14
N GLN A 166 -4.64 -8.96 5.85
CA GLN A 166 -3.56 -8.13 5.32
C GLN A 166 -3.33 -6.81 6.09
N PRO A 167 -4.37 -6.05 6.50
CA PRO A 167 -4.19 -4.84 7.30
C PRO A 167 -3.43 -5.11 8.61
N LEU A 168 -3.70 -6.26 9.24
CA LEU A 168 -3.08 -6.66 10.51
C LEU A 168 -1.60 -6.97 10.32
N PHE A 169 -1.25 -7.70 9.25
CA PHE A 169 0.15 -8.04 8.98
C PHE A 169 0.97 -6.79 8.65
N TYR A 170 0.44 -5.87 7.85
CA TYR A 170 1.10 -4.59 7.57
C TYR A 170 1.29 -3.73 8.83
N ALA A 171 0.37 -3.79 9.78
CA ALA A 171 0.47 -3.04 11.03
C ALA A 171 1.46 -3.68 12.03
N ILE A 172 1.44 -5.02 12.17
CA ILE A 172 2.15 -5.72 13.26
C ILE A 172 3.52 -6.23 12.81
N ARG A 173 3.65 -6.79 11.60
CA ARG A 173 4.91 -7.42 11.15
C ARG A 173 6.11 -6.48 11.28
N PRO A 174 6.03 -5.19 10.89
CA PRO A 174 7.15 -4.26 11.06
C PRO A 174 7.62 -4.13 12.52
N LEU A 175 6.69 -4.15 13.47
CA LEU A 175 6.97 -3.99 14.90
C LEU A 175 7.59 -5.24 15.53
N VAL A 176 7.42 -6.40 14.90
CA VAL A 176 7.98 -7.68 15.37
C VAL A 176 9.30 -7.98 14.68
N VAL A 177 9.37 -7.81 13.35
CA VAL A 177 10.55 -8.17 12.54
C VAL A 177 11.66 -7.14 12.70
N ARG A 178 11.32 -5.85 12.68
CA ARG A 178 12.31 -4.77 12.76
C ARG A 178 11.83 -3.64 13.67
N PRO A 179 11.65 -3.89 14.97
CA PRO A 179 11.17 -2.88 15.91
C PRO A 179 12.10 -1.65 15.87
N LYS A 180 11.53 -0.51 15.53
CA LYS A 180 12.23 0.79 15.60
C LYS A 180 11.72 1.58 16.82
N PRO A 181 12.58 2.39 17.48
CA PRO A 181 12.15 3.19 18.63
C PRO A 181 10.96 4.10 18.29
N PRO A 182 9.93 4.18 19.15
CA PRO A 182 8.82 5.09 18.94
C PRO A 182 9.28 6.56 19.00
N THR A 183 8.60 7.41 18.24
CA THR A 183 8.92 8.82 18.10
C THR A 183 7.81 9.70 18.68
N ILE A 184 8.15 10.95 19.02
CA ILE A 184 7.15 11.94 19.45
C ILE A 184 6.10 12.21 18.35
N HIS A 185 6.48 12.10 17.08
CA HIS A 185 5.56 12.27 15.95
C HIS A 185 4.51 11.14 15.87
N GLU A 186 4.88 9.90 16.21
CA GLU A 186 3.93 8.78 16.33
C GLU A 186 2.96 8.99 17.49
N ALA A 187 3.46 9.50 18.63
CA ALA A 187 2.61 9.86 19.77
C ALA A 187 1.64 11.00 19.42
N ILE A 188 2.08 12.01 18.67
CA ILE A 188 1.21 13.10 18.18
C ILE A 188 0.15 12.54 17.22
N ASN A 189 0.53 11.70 16.26
CA ASN A 189 -0.42 11.07 15.33
C ASN A 189 -1.49 10.26 16.08
N ALA A 190 -1.07 9.47 17.08
CA ALA A 190 -1.96 8.71 17.93
C ALA A 190 -2.91 9.61 18.72
N ALA A 191 -2.38 10.64 19.39
CA ALA A 191 -3.20 11.59 20.15
C ALA A 191 -4.21 12.34 19.28
N THR A 192 -3.80 12.79 18.09
CA THR A 192 -4.68 13.49 17.14
C THR A 192 -5.76 12.57 16.60
N THR A 193 -5.41 11.36 16.15
CA THR A 193 -6.38 10.42 15.58
C THR A 193 -7.36 9.93 16.65
N ILE A 194 -6.87 9.47 17.79
CA ILE A 194 -7.71 9.00 18.90
C ILE A 194 -8.58 10.14 19.44
N GLY A 195 -8.02 11.34 19.61
CA GLY A 195 -8.79 12.52 20.02
C GLY A 195 -9.92 12.83 19.05
N PHE A 196 -9.67 12.74 17.74
CA PHE A 196 -10.70 12.93 16.72
C PHE A 196 -11.74 11.80 16.71
N ASP A 197 -11.33 10.55 16.89
CA ASP A 197 -12.23 9.40 16.98
C ASP A 197 -13.16 9.51 18.19
N LEU A 198 -12.64 9.93 19.35
CA LEU A 198 -13.44 10.21 20.55
C LEU A 198 -14.42 11.36 20.32
N PHE A 199 -13.99 12.44 19.64
CA PHE A 199 -14.87 13.54 19.23
C PHE A 199 -15.99 13.04 18.30
N LEU A 200 -15.66 12.24 17.28
CA LEU A 200 -16.62 11.69 16.33
C LEU A 200 -17.64 10.78 17.03
N TRP A 201 -17.19 9.92 17.95
CA TRP A 201 -18.06 9.09 18.78
C TRP A 201 -18.97 9.93 19.66
N TYR A 202 -18.43 10.91 20.37
CA TYR A 202 -19.21 11.78 21.25
C TYR A 202 -20.30 12.54 20.47
N GLN A 203 -19.96 13.07 19.29
CA GLN A 203 -20.85 13.93 18.52
C GLN A 203 -21.88 13.18 17.67
N TYR A 204 -21.52 12.01 17.11
CA TYR A 204 -22.34 11.28 16.13
C TYR A 204 -22.64 9.82 16.51
N GLY A 205 -22.16 9.37 17.67
CA GLY A 205 -22.40 8.03 18.19
C GLY A 205 -21.45 6.96 17.66
N LEU A 206 -21.49 5.79 18.31
CA LEU A 206 -20.55 4.69 18.07
C LEU A 206 -20.57 4.19 16.62
N LYS A 207 -21.74 4.26 15.97
CA LYS A 207 -21.93 3.81 14.60
C LYS A 207 -21.15 4.63 13.57
N ALA A 208 -20.94 5.92 13.81
CA ALA A 208 -20.11 6.76 12.95
C ALA A 208 -18.62 6.42 13.10
N LEU A 209 -18.15 6.25 14.35
CA LEU A 209 -16.78 5.81 14.64
C LEU A 209 -16.47 4.45 14.02
N LEU A 210 -17.33 3.46 14.26
CA LEU A 210 -17.18 2.12 13.70
C LEU A 210 -17.21 2.15 12.16
N PHE A 211 -17.94 3.08 11.54
CA PHE A 211 -18.00 3.15 10.08
C PHE A 211 -16.64 3.49 9.51
N ASN A 212 -15.95 4.44 10.14
CA ASN A 212 -14.62 4.85 9.72
C ASN A 212 -13.60 3.71 9.86
N LEU A 213 -13.54 3.10 11.06
CA LEU A 213 -12.66 1.97 11.36
C LEU A 213 -12.90 0.76 10.44
N CYS A 214 -14.17 0.35 10.31
CA CYS A 214 -14.53 -0.79 9.47
C CYS A 214 -14.30 -0.51 7.99
N SER A 215 -14.55 0.71 7.51
CA SER A 215 -14.23 1.10 6.13
C SER A 215 -12.75 0.90 5.85
N THR A 216 -11.87 1.39 6.72
CA THR A 216 -10.41 1.24 6.58
C THR A 216 -9.98 -0.22 6.59
N LEU A 217 -10.48 -1.03 7.53
CA LEU A 217 -10.14 -2.46 7.61
C LEU A 217 -10.64 -3.24 6.38
N LEU A 218 -11.87 -2.98 5.93
CA LEU A 218 -12.43 -3.61 4.75
C LEU A 218 -11.69 -3.19 3.48
N GLY A 219 -11.38 -1.89 3.33
CA GLY A 219 -10.68 -1.32 2.18
C GLY A 219 -9.22 -1.75 2.04
N MET A 220 -8.58 -2.20 3.12
CA MET A 220 -7.20 -2.72 3.11
C MET A 220 -7.13 -4.26 3.11
N GLY A 221 -8.26 -4.96 3.27
CA GLY A 221 -8.35 -6.42 3.25
C GLY A 221 -8.79 -6.97 1.90
N LEU A 222 -9.80 -7.85 1.89
CA LEU A 222 -10.35 -8.44 0.66
C LEU A 222 -11.22 -7.43 -0.13
N HIS A 223 -10.58 -6.47 -0.78
CA HIS A 223 -11.23 -5.39 -1.52
C HIS A 223 -10.52 -5.15 -2.87
N PRO A 224 -11.24 -4.82 -3.97
CA PRO A 224 -10.62 -4.65 -5.29
C PRO A 224 -9.42 -3.72 -5.33
N VAL A 225 -9.49 -2.56 -4.65
CA VAL A 225 -8.36 -1.62 -4.62
C VAL A 225 -7.16 -2.15 -3.83
N ALA A 226 -7.35 -3.01 -2.82
CA ALA A 226 -6.27 -3.58 -2.02
C ALA A 226 -5.43 -4.64 -2.76
N GLY A 227 -5.85 -5.07 -3.96
CA GLY A 227 -5.10 -6.07 -4.72
C GLY A 227 -3.70 -5.61 -5.12
N HIS A 228 -3.42 -4.29 -5.06
CA HIS A 228 -2.09 -3.74 -5.27
C HIS A 228 -1.06 -4.31 -4.29
N PHE A 229 -1.41 -4.52 -3.01
CA PHE A 229 -0.50 -5.10 -2.02
C PHE A 229 0.03 -6.50 -2.39
N ILE A 230 -0.70 -7.22 -3.25
CA ILE A 230 -0.23 -8.49 -3.81
C ILE A 230 0.47 -8.22 -5.14
N ALA A 231 -0.20 -7.51 -6.04
CA ALA A 231 0.26 -7.26 -7.40
C ALA A 231 1.68 -6.70 -7.44
N GLU A 232 1.97 -5.74 -6.58
CA GLU A 232 3.18 -4.95 -6.63
C GLU A 232 4.46 -5.78 -6.53
N HIS A 233 4.54 -6.72 -5.58
CA HIS A 233 5.80 -7.42 -5.27
C HIS A 233 5.70 -8.95 -5.15
N TYR A 234 4.50 -9.54 -5.22
CA TYR A 234 4.41 -10.99 -5.29
C TYR A 234 4.77 -11.49 -6.69
N THR A 235 5.65 -12.48 -6.77
CA THR A 235 6.17 -13.04 -8.02
C THR A 235 5.20 -14.02 -8.65
N LEU A 236 4.05 -13.54 -9.14
CA LEU A 236 3.05 -14.37 -9.83
C LEU A 236 3.49 -14.71 -11.26
N ALA A 237 4.40 -13.93 -11.84
CA ALA A 237 5.10 -14.23 -13.08
C ALA A 237 6.59 -14.51 -12.81
N THR A 238 7.21 -15.39 -13.60
CA THR A 238 8.61 -15.74 -13.43
C THR A 238 9.53 -14.65 -13.97
N GLY A 239 10.61 -14.35 -13.26
CA GLY A 239 11.67 -13.45 -13.74
C GLY A 239 11.45 -11.96 -13.48
N GLN A 240 10.37 -11.58 -12.77
CA GLN A 240 10.09 -10.19 -12.40
C GLN A 240 9.65 -10.11 -10.92
N GLU A 241 10.01 -9.03 -10.23
CA GLU A 241 9.73 -8.86 -8.80
C GLU A 241 9.00 -7.57 -8.42
N THR A 242 8.72 -6.73 -9.42
CA THR A 242 7.90 -5.53 -9.27
C THR A 242 6.98 -5.42 -10.48
N TYR A 243 5.70 -5.15 -10.27
CA TYR A 243 4.70 -5.17 -11.35
C TYR A 243 3.84 -3.92 -11.35
N SER A 244 3.48 -3.47 -12.56
CA SER A 244 2.54 -2.38 -12.75
C SER A 244 1.13 -2.90 -13.05
N TYR A 245 0.15 -2.01 -12.94
CA TYR A 245 -1.25 -2.15 -13.28
C TYR A 245 -1.71 -0.85 -13.93
N TYR A 246 -2.24 -0.93 -15.15
CA TYR A 246 -2.64 0.25 -15.94
C TYR A 246 -4.17 0.38 -16.08
N GLY A 247 -4.93 -0.31 -15.23
CA GLY A 247 -6.38 -0.33 -15.29
C GLY A 247 -7.09 0.81 -14.52
N PRO A 248 -8.44 0.77 -14.49
CA PRO A 248 -9.28 1.87 -14.03
C PRO A 248 -9.18 2.19 -12.53
N LEU A 249 -8.73 1.26 -11.69
CA LEU A 249 -8.63 1.52 -10.24
C LEU A 249 -7.62 2.63 -9.92
N ASN A 250 -6.69 2.93 -10.84
CA ASN A 250 -5.79 4.09 -10.75
C ASN A 250 -6.52 5.44 -10.54
N LEU A 251 -7.77 5.57 -11.00
CA LEU A 251 -8.61 6.76 -10.82
C LEU A 251 -8.94 7.04 -9.35
N VAL A 252 -8.90 6.02 -8.49
CA VAL A 252 -9.20 6.10 -7.06
C VAL A 252 -8.01 5.67 -6.19
N THR A 253 -6.80 5.67 -6.76
CA THR A 253 -5.57 5.22 -6.08
C THR A 253 -4.35 6.06 -6.43
N PHE A 254 -4.54 7.30 -6.88
CA PHE A 254 -3.47 8.21 -7.28
C PHE A 254 -2.47 7.59 -8.27
N ASN A 255 -2.94 6.75 -9.20
CA ASN A 255 -2.09 6.05 -10.17
C ASN A 255 -0.97 5.18 -9.55
N VAL A 256 -1.11 4.68 -8.30
CA VAL A 256 -0.10 3.80 -7.69
C VAL A 256 0.18 2.55 -8.54
N GLY A 257 -0.77 2.13 -9.38
CA GLY A 257 -0.58 1.02 -10.30
C GLY A 257 0.58 1.22 -11.29
N TYR A 258 1.04 2.46 -11.53
CA TYR A 258 2.31 2.72 -12.23
C TYR A 258 3.50 2.43 -11.29
N HIS A 259 3.56 1.20 -10.77
CA HIS A 259 4.38 0.86 -9.61
C HIS A 259 5.86 0.67 -9.96
N ASN A 260 6.17 0.10 -11.14
CA ASN A 260 7.55 0.09 -11.63
C ASN A 260 8.07 1.51 -11.83
N GLU A 261 7.26 2.38 -12.43
CA GLU A 261 7.57 3.79 -12.64
C GLU A 261 7.79 4.51 -11.30
N HIS A 262 6.94 4.22 -10.30
CA HIS A 262 7.06 4.74 -8.95
C HIS A 262 8.35 4.28 -8.25
N HIS A 263 8.68 2.99 -8.29
CA HIS A 263 9.91 2.49 -7.67
C HIS A 263 11.18 3.01 -8.37
N ASP A 264 11.12 3.16 -9.70
CA ASP A 264 12.21 3.81 -10.45
C ASP A 264 12.33 5.29 -10.03
N PHE A 265 11.20 5.99 -9.87
CA PHE A 265 11.14 7.42 -9.66
C PHE A 265 10.24 7.84 -8.47
N PRO A 266 10.60 7.50 -7.21
CA PRO A 266 9.73 7.74 -6.04
C PRO A 266 9.58 9.23 -5.68
N ARG A 267 10.24 10.11 -6.44
CA ARG A 267 10.15 11.57 -6.34
C ARG A 267 9.15 12.18 -7.33
N VAL A 268 8.45 11.36 -8.11
CA VAL A 268 7.40 11.75 -9.05
C VAL A 268 6.06 11.41 -8.40
N SER A 269 5.16 12.39 -8.33
CA SER A 269 3.80 12.13 -7.83
C SER A 269 3.02 11.22 -8.77
N GLY A 270 2.11 10.43 -8.19
CA GLY A 270 1.11 9.64 -8.87
C GLY A 270 0.41 10.35 -10.04
N PHE A 271 0.10 11.65 -9.92
CA PHE A 271 -0.50 12.40 -11.03
C PHE A 271 0.40 12.55 -12.27
N ARG A 272 1.70 12.33 -12.14
CA ARG A 272 2.72 12.44 -13.19
C ARG A 272 3.35 11.10 -13.57
N LEU A 273 3.11 10.01 -12.85
CA LEU A 273 3.61 8.68 -13.21
C LEU A 273 3.20 8.22 -14.63
N PRO A 274 1.98 8.50 -15.14
CA PRO A 274 1.66 8.20 -16.53
C PRO A 274 2.58 8.88 -17.55
N GLN A 275 3.12 10.05 -17.22
CA GLN A 275 4.06 10.77 -18.09
C GLN A 275 5.43 10.09 -18.11
N VAL A 276 5.87 9.46 -17.00
CA VAL A 276 7.10 8.66 -16.96
C VAL A 276 7.02 7.52 -17.96
N LYS A 277 5.92 6.75 -17.93
CA LYS A 277 5.69 5.67 -18.90
C LYS A 277 5.65 6.20 -20.32
N ALA A 278 4.99 7.33 -20.56
CA ALA A 278 4.88 7.91 -21.90
C ALA A 278 6.22 8.40 -22.47
N ILE A 279 7.15 8.87 -21.63
CA ILE A 279 8.48 9.32 -22.05
C ILE A 279 9.40 8.13 -22.34
N ALA A 280 9.34 7.07 -21.51
CA ALA A 280 10.25 5.93 -21.59
C ALA A 280 9.51 4.58 -21.77
N PRO A 281 8.60 4.44 -22.76
CA PRO A 281 7.72 3.28 -22.88
C PRO A 281 8.48 1.96 -23.06
N GLU A 282 9.62 1.97 -23.74
CA GLU A 282 10.41 0.76 -24.02
C GLU A 282 10.98 0.08 -22.76
N PHE A 283 11.10 0.82 -21.66
CA PHE A 283 11.54 0.30 -20.37
C PHE A 283 10.41 -0.37 -19.58
N TYR A 284 9.15 -0.14 -19.96
CA TYR A 284 7.96 -0.59 -19.23
C TYR A 284 7.05 -1.51 -20.03
N ASP A 285 6.93 -1.33 -21.34
CA ASP A 285 5.97 -2.09 -22.18
C ASP A 285 6.33 -3.57 -22.34
N ASN A 286 7.59 -3.93 -22.10
CA ASN A 286 8.05 -5.32 -22.09
C ASN A 286 7.98 -5.97 -20.71
N LEU A 287 7.68 -5.21 -19.64
CA LEU A 287 7.49 -5.75 -18.30
C LEU A 287 6.08 -6.34 -18.18
N HIS A 288 5.94 -7.39 -17.38
CA HIS A 288 4.63 -7.90 -17.05
C HIS A 288 3.84 -6.86 -16.25
N SER A 289 2.62 -6.56 -16.72
CA SER A 289 1.64 -5.75 -15.98
C SER A 289 0.34 -6.52 -15.81
N TYR A 290 -0.38 -6.25 -14.72
CA TYR A 290 -1.69 -6.83 -14.50
C TYR A 290 -2.79 -5.99 -15.11
N GLU A 291 -3.82 -6.66 -15.62
CA GLU A 291 -5.04 -6.04 -16.14
C GLU A 291 -6.13 -5.88 -15.06
N SER A 292 -6.02 -6.62 -13.94
CA SER A 292 -7.04 -6.62 -12.88
C SER A 292 -6.46 -6.98 -11.51
N TRP A 293 -6.54 -6.06 -10.55
CA TRP A 293 -6.19 -6.34 -9.15
C TRP A 293 -7.13 -7.35 -8.48
N THR A 294 -8.42 -7.36 -8.84
CA THR A 294 -9.33 -8.43 -8.38
C THR A 294 -8.92 -9.79 -8.95
N GLY A 295 -8.44 -9.81 -10.20
CA GLY A 295 -7.85 -11.00 -10.82
C GLY A 295 -6.61 -11.47 -10.06
N VAL A 296 -5.71 -10.55 -9.67
CA VAL A 296 -4.53 -10.86 -8.85
C VAL A 296 -4.93 -11.45 -7.49
N ILE A 297 -5.92 -10.88 -6.81
CA ILE A 297 -6.43 -11.43 -5.53
C ILE A 297 -6.95 -12.85 -5.74
N TYR A 298 -7.72 -13.07 -6.80
CA TYR A 298 -8.25 -14.39 -7.15
C TYR A 298 -7.10 -15.37 -7.39
N ASP A 299 -6.17 -15.04 -8.28
CA ASP A 299 -5.00 -15.85 -8.61
C ASP A 299 -4.18 -16.20 -7.37
N TYR A 300 -3.92 -15.21 -6.51
CA TYR A 300 -3.23 -15.44 -5.25
C TYR A 300 -3.93 -16.48 -4.38
N ILE A 301 -5.25 -16.41 -4.24
CA ILE A 301 -6.02 -17.34 -3.39
C ILE A 301 -6.05 -18.75 -4.00
N VAL A 302 -6.14 -18.85 -5.32
CA VAL A 302 -6.53 -20.11 -5.96
C VAL A 302 -5.39 -20.91 -6.57
N ARG A 303 -4.31 -20.24 -6.99
CA ARG A 303 -3.16 -20.91 -7.60
C ARG A 303 -2.36 -21.67 -6.54
N PRO A 304 -2.06 -22.97 -6.73
CA PRO A 304 -1.26 -23.73 -5.77
C PRO A 304 0.21 -23.28 -5.75
N ASP A 305 0.73 -22.73 -6.83
CA ASP A 305 2.10 -22.23 -6.93
C ASP A 305 2.31 -20.86 -6.28
N ILE A 306 1.23 -20.20 -5.84
CA ILE A 306 1.26 -18.86 -5.25
C ILE A 306 0.86 -18.87 -3.77
N GLY A 307 1.64 -18.17 -2.94
CA GLY A 307 1.36 -17.96 -1.52
C GLY A 307 2.30 -16.92 -0.89
N PRO A 308 2.41 -16.85 0.45
CA PRO A 308 3.25 -15.85 1.12
C PRO A 308 4.74 -15.95 0.75
N PHE A 309 5.20 -17.14 0.34
CA PHE A 309 6.57 -17.39 -0.12
C PHE A 309 6.86 -16.87 -1.54
N SER A 310 5.85 -16.47 -2.32
CA SER A 310 6.00 -15.94 -3.68
C SER A 310 6.55 -14.51 -3.66
N ARG A 311 7.70 -14.31 -3.03
CA ARG A 311 8.44 -13.05 -2.87
C ARG A 311 9.93 -13.33 -3.08
N VAL A 312 10.65 -12.33 -3.55
CA VAL A 312 12.11 -12.40 -3.67
C VAL A 312 12.77 -11.99 -2.36
N LYS A 313 13.75 -12.77 -1.92
CA LYS A 313 14.69 -12.40 -0.87
C LYS A 313 16.11 -12.29 -1.42
N ARG A 314 16.87 -11.35 -0.89
CA ARG A 314 18.27 -11.12 -1.22
C ARG A 314 19.10 -10.91 0.05
N PRO A 315 20.38 -11.33 0.05
CA PRO A 315 21.26 -11.14 1.20
C PRO A 315 21.56 -9.65 1.40
N ASP A 316 21.81 -9.25 2.64
CA ASP A 316 22.25 -7.89 2.92
C ASP A 316 23.71 -7.72 2.48
N PRO A 317 24.02 -6.85 1.49
CA PRO A 317 25.38 -6.64 1.01
C PRO A 317 26.31 -6.07 2.10
N THR A 318 25.76 -5.54 3.20
CA THR A 318 26.52 -5.02 4.33
C THR A 318 26.76 -6.01 5.46
N ALA A 319 26.11 -7.18 5.47
CA ALA A 319 26.20 -8.12 6.61
C ALA A 319 27.57 -8.82 6.75
N ASN A 320 28.44 -8.72 5.74
CA ASN A 320 29.79 -9.29 5.74
C ASN A 320 30.90 -8.22 5.79
N ARG A 321 30.61 -7.00 6.26
CA ARG A 321 31.58 -5.90 6.36
C ARG A 321 31.85 -5.45 7.79
#